data_AF-A0A528KEQ2-F1
#
_entry.id   AF-A0A528KEQ2-F1
#
_cell.length_a   1.000
_cell.length_b   1.000
_cell.length_c   1.000
_cell.angle_alpha   90.00
_cell.angle_beta   90.00
_cell.angle_gamma   90.00
#
_symmetry.space_group_name_H-M   'P 1'
#
loop_
_entity.id
_entity.type
_entity.pdbx_description
1 polymer ?
#
loop_
_entity_poly.entity_id
_entity_poly.type
_entity_poly.pdbx_seq_one_letter_code
_entity_poly.pdbx_strand_id
1 'polypeptide(L)'
;MLKRPADLTHLSKQNGGEFPYWRVFAVIDGRYVVPEHGERDMPVWGRQFLPGDAKKYGPNAGEIVTRERIHELAGYVQTLQR
;
A
#
# COMPACT_ATOMS: atom_id res chain seq x y z
N MET A 1 -10.57 2.31 -21.89
CA MET A 1 -11.62 2.57 -20.88
C MET A 1 -10.92 2.85 -19.55
N LEU A 2 -11.24 3.95 -18.85
CA LEU A 2 -10.76 4.15 -17.49
C LEU A 2 -11.52 3.20 -16.55
N LYS A 3 -10.82 2.30 -15.88
CA LYS A 3 -11.40 1.46 -14.83
C LYS A 3 -11.57 2.31 -13.56
N ARG A 4 -12.76 2.25 -12.95
CA ARG A 4 -13.00 2.97 -11.68
C ARG A 4 -12.19 2.33 -10.55
N PRO A 5 -11.57 3.11 -9.66
CA PRO A 5 -10.92 2.58 -8.47
C PRO A 5 -11.90 1.78 -7.62
N ALA A 6 -11.39 0.77 -6.91
CA ALA A 6 -12.18 0.04 -5.93
C ALA A 6 -12.58 0.95 -4.77
N ASP A 7 -13.77 0.70 -4.20
CA ASP A 7 -14.20 1.34 -2.97
C ASP A 7 -13.46 0.71 -1.78
N LEU A 8 -12.52 1.46 -1.22
CA LEU A 8 -11.69 0.99 -0.10
C LEU A 8 -12.41 1.07 1.25
N THR A 9 -13.63 1.62 1.34
CA THR A 9 -14.34 1.82 2.62
C THR A 9 -15.03 0.55 3.15
N HIS A 10 -15.05 -0.53 2.36
CA HIS A 10 -15.76 -1.76 2.66
C HIS A 10 -14.86 -3.01 2.72
N LEU A 11 -13.54 -2.85 2.81
CA LEU A 11 -12.58 -3.96 2.85
C LEU A 11 -12.79 -4.86 4.07
N SER A 12 -13.05 -4.30 5.25
CA SER A 12 -13.34 -5.10 6.45
C SER A 12 -14.58 -5.97 6.26
N LYS A 13 -15.68 -5.37 5.76
CA LYS A 13 -16.93 -6.10 5.48
C LYS A 13 -16.72 -7.24 4.47
N GLN A 14 -15.89 -7.03 3.46
CA GLN A 14 -15.54 -8.04 2.46
C GLN A 14 -14.60 -9.12 3.01
N ASN A 15 -13.88 -8.84 4.09
CA ASN A 15 -12.94 -9.74 4.77
C ASN A 15 -13.49 -10.24 6.12
N GLY A 16 -14.76 -10.64 6.16
CA GLY A 16 -15.35 -11.27 7.35
C GLY A 16 -15.51 -10.36 8.58
N GLY A 17 -15.45 -9.05 8.38
CA GLY A 17 -15.54 -8.03 9.45
C GLY A 17 -14.19 -7.53 9.96
N GLU A 18 -13.08 -8.15 9.56
CA GLU A 18 -11.73 -7.76 10.00
C GLU A 18 -10.97 -7.04 8.88
N PHE A 19 -10.25 -5.97 9.20
CA PHE A 19 -9.44 -5.27 8.22
C PHE A 19 -8.18 -6.07 7.84
N PRO A 20 -7.95 -6.43 6.56
CA PRO A 20 -6.81 -7.24 6.15
C PRO A 20 -5.52 -6.41 6.05
N TYR A 21 -5.02 -5.91 7.19
CA TYR A 21 -3.96 -4.91 7.29
C TYR A 21 -2.70 -5.28 6.48
N TRP A 22 -2.14 -6.46 6.70
CA TRP A 22 -0.91 -6.89 6.04
C TRP A 22 -1.07 -7.08 4.53
N ARG A 23 -2.27 -7.48 4.08
CA ARG A 23 -2.58 -7.56 2.65
C ARG A 23 -2.62 -6.16 2.03
N VAL A 24 -3.28 -5.20 2.70
CA VAL A 24 -3.34 -3.81 2.24
C VAL A 24 -1.94 -3.19 2.21
N PHE A 25 -1.15 -3.35 3.27
CA PHE A 25 0.25 -2.92 3.34
C PHE A 25 1.06 -3.46 2.16
N ALA A 26 1.01 -4.77 1.92
CA ALA A 26 1.75 -5.42 0.84
C ALA A 26 1.30 -4.91 -0.55
N VAL A 27 0.00 -4.69 -0.75
CA VAL A 27 -0.54 -4.14 -2.01
C VAL A 27 -0.06 -2.71 -2.26
N ILE A 28 -0.05 -1.86 -1.22
CA ILE A 28 0.43 -0.47 -1.30
C ILE A 28 1.94 -0.43 -1.56
N ASP A 29 2.75 -1.18 -0.80
CA ASP A 29 4.21 -1.30 -1.04
C ASP A 29 4.46 -1.75 -2.47
N GLY A 30 3.88 -2.90 -2.79
CA GLY A 30 3.89 -3.54 -4.09
C GLY A 30 5.22 -4.07 -4.60
N ARG A 31 6.35 -3.84 -3.94
CA ARG A 31 7.65 -4.36 -4.39
C ARG A 31 7.75 -5.89 -4.30
N TYR A 32 6.94 -6.51 -3.44
CA TYR A 32 7.00 -7.95 -3.13
C TYR A 32 5.72 -8.73 -3.50
N VAL A 33 4.74 -8.09 -4.14
CA VAL A 33 3.48 -8.76 -4.54
C VAL A 33 3.72 -9.51 -5.85
N VAL A 34 3.44 -10.81 -5.85
CA VAL A 34 3.57 -11.70 -7.01
C VAL A 34 2.55 -11.28 -8.10
N PRO A 35 2.92 -11.21 -9.39
CA PRO A 35 2.07 -10.71 -10.48
C PRO A 35 0.81 -11.56 -10.82
N GLU A 36 0.40 -12.52 -9.99
CA GLU A 36 -0.78 -13.37 -10.22
C GLU A 36 -2.10 -12.59 -10.35
N HIS A 37 -2.08 -11.27 -10.09
CA HIS A 37 -3.25 -10.40 -10.16
C HIS A 37 -3.28 -9.45 -11.38
N GLY A 38 -2.48 -9.69 -12.42
CA GLY A 38 -2.52 -8.92 -13.67
C GLY A 38 -1.85 -7.55 -13.59
N GLU A 39 -2.15 -6.67 -14.56
CA GLU A 39 -1.63 -5.30 -14.56
C GLU A 39 -2.10 -4.55 -13.30
N ARG A 40 -1.16 -3.90 -12.60
CA ARG A 40 -1.49 -3.14 -11.40
C ARG A 40 -2.15 -1.83 -11.80
N ASP A 41 -3.42 -1.67 -11.41
CA ASP A 41 -4.13 -0.39 -11.56
C ASP A 41 -3.56 0.72 -10.66
N MET A 42 -2.83 0.36 -9.59
CA MET A 42 -2.19 1.29 -8.66
C MET A 42 -0.68 1.39 -8.88
N PRO A 43 -0.07 2.57 -8.65
CA PRO A 43 1.38 2.69 -8.59
C PRO A 43 1.95 1.82 -7.46
N VAL A 44 3.16 1.33 -7.68
CA VAL A 44 3.94 0.64 -6.64
C VAL A 44 4.52 1.71 -5.71
N TRP A 45 3.81 2.07 -4.64
CA TRP A 45 4.17 3.21 -3.79
C TRP A 45 5.54 3.03 -3.12
N GLY A 46 5.95 1.80 -2.80
CA GLY A 46 7.30 1.53 -2.32
C GLY A 46 8.38 1.97 -3.31
N ARG A 47 8.16 1.84 -4.63
CA ARG A 47 9.07 2.35 -5.67
C ARG A 47 8.95 3.85 -5.89
N GLN A 48 7.81 4.45 -5.56
CA GLN A 48 7.59 5.89 -5.67
C GLN A 48 8.27 6.66 -4.52
N PHE A 49 8.19 6.16 -3.30
CA PHE A 49 8.76 6.82 -2.12
C PHE A 49 10.26 6.59 -1.95
N LEU A 50 10.74 5.36 -2.19
CA LEU A 50 12.11 4.96 -1.88
C LEU A 50 13.20 5.87 -2.48
N PRO A 51 13.13 6.32 -3.75
CA PRO A 51 14.17 7.20 -4.29
C PRO A 51 14.33 8.51 -3.52
N GLY A 52 13.21 9.11 -3.10
CA GLY A 52 13.21 10.36 -2.32
C GLY A 52 13.69 10.15 -0.90
N ASP A 53 13.20 9.09 -0.25
CA ASP A 53 13.58 8.76 1.12
C ASP A 53 15.07 8.34 1.20
N ALA A 54 15.55 7.52 0.27
CA ALA A 54 16.96 7.12 0.20
C ALA A 54 17.89 8.31 -0.07
N LYS A 55 17.48 9.26 -0.93
CA LYS A 55 18.24 10.50 -1.16
C LYS A 55 18.34 11.36 0.10
N LYS A 56 17.30 11.38 0.95
CA LYS A 56 17.23 12.24 2.12
C LYS A 56 17.85 11.61 3.37
N TYR A 57 17.64 10.32 3.59
CA TYR A 57 17.99 9.62 4.82
C TYR A 57 19.11 8.59 4.64
N GLY A 58 19.56 8.35 3.40
CA GLY A 58 20.50 7.29 3.06
C GLY A 58 19.80 5.95 2.78
N PRO A 59 20.50 4.95 2.23
CA PRO A 59 19.88 3.73 1.73
C PRO A 59 19.14 2.92 2.82
N ASN A 60 19.74 2.76 4.01
CA ASN A 60 19.14 1.95 5.08
C ASN A 60 17.98 2.67 5.77
N ALA A 61 18.16 3.94 6.17
CA ALA A 61 17.10 4.69 6.82
C ALA A 61 15.98 5.09 5.84
N GLY A 62 16.30 5.28 4.56
CA GLY A 62 15.31 5.50 3.51
C GLY A 62 14.33 4.33 3.37
N GLU A 63 14.81 3.09 3.45
CA GLU A 63 13.94 1.90 3.44
C GLU A 63 13.00 1.86 4.66
N ILE A 64 13.51 2.21 5.84
CA ILE A 64 12.70 2.30 7.07
C ILE A 64 11.61 3.35 6.89
N VAL A 65 11.97 4.56 6.46
CA VAL A 65 11.01 5.66 6.26
C VAL A 65 9.97 5.30 5.19
N THR A 66 10.36 4.68 4.08
CA THR A 66 9.42 4.22 3.06
C THR A 66 8.42 3.21 3.62
N ARG A 67 8.87 2.26 4.45
CA ARG A 67 7.98 1.30 5.12
C ARG A 67 7.04 1.99 6.10
N GLU A 68 7.50 2.96 6.88
CA GLU A 68 6.64 3.74 7.79
C GLU A 68 5.55 4.51 7.03
N ARG A 69 5.89 5.14 5.90
CA ARG A 69 4.88 5.80 5.03
C ARG A 69 3.81 4.84 4.54
N ILE A 70 4.20 3.61 4.20
CA ILE A 70 3.25 2.56 3.78
C ILE A 70 2.38 2.13 4.97
N HIS A 71 2.94 2.02 6.18
CA HIS A 71 2.18 1.79 7.41
C HIS A 71 1.14 2.89 7.67
N GLU A 72 1.51 4.16 7.51
CA GLU A 72 0.61 5.30 7.64
C GLU A 72 -0.55 5.22 6.64
N LEU A 73 -0.27 4.91 5.37
CA LEU A 73 -1.31 4.75 4.34
C LEU A 73 -2.23 3.57 4.64
N ALA A 74 -1.68 2.41 5.03
CA ALA A 74 -2.49 1.25 5.39
C ALA A 74 -3.37 1.53 6.63
N GLY A 75 -2.82 2.23 7.62
CA GLY A 75 -3.55 2.69 8.81
C GLY A 75 -4.64 3.70 8.47
N TYR A 76 -4.39 4.62 7.54
CA TYR A 76 -5.43 5.53 7.05
C TYR A 76 -6.55 4.77 6.33
N VAL A 77 -6.23 3.81 5.47
CA VAL A 77 -7.27 2.97 4.83
C VAL A 77 -8.07 2.20 5.88
N GLN A 78 -7.43 1.73 6.96
CA GLN A 78 -8.11 1.09 8.08
C GLN A 78 -9.12 2.02 8.77
N THR A 79 -8.85 3.32 8.88
CA THR A 79 -9.78 4.25 9.52
C THR A 79 -10.99 4.61 8.65
N LEU A 80 -10.92 4.32 7.34
CA LEU A 80 -12.02 4.53 6.39
C LEU A 80 -13.08 3.42 6.43
N GLN A 81 -12.82 2.31 7.12
CA GLN A 81 -13.70 1.14 7.11
C GLN A 81 -15.04 1.46 7.77
N ARG A 82 -16.14 1.01 7.14
CA ARG A 82 -17.52 1.19 7.60
C ARG A 82 -18.22 -0.13 7.85
#